data_AF-A0A382CWC2-F1
#
_entry.id   AF-A0A382CWC2-F1
#
_cell.length_a   1.000
_cell.length_b   1.000
_cell.length_c   1.000
_cell.angle_alpha   90.00
_cell.angle_beta   90.00
_cell.angle_gamma   90.00
#
_symmetry.space_group_name_H-M   'P 1'
#
loop_
_entity.id
_entity.type
_entity.pdbx_description
1 polymer ?
#
loop_
_entity_poly.entity_id
_entity_poly.type
_entity_poly.pdbx_seq_one_letter_code
_entity_poly.pdbx_strand_id
1 'polypeptide(L)'
;MTVLNISIIGVNCRQNHKKLDQFSRNICLKTRILIYFISKFNKHGKKIFMGTTTQNNWLIYILKCGDGSFYCGITNNIERRLKQHKGEIKGGAKYTRSHWPCKLVYKEKSSSRSEALQREAIIKKMSRDEKQTLTNLAGENIS
;
A
#
# COMPACT_ATOMS: atom_id res chain seq x y z
N MET A 1 52.75 -3.39 -3.73
CA MET A 1 51.94 -3.96 -2.63
C MET A 1 51.33 -2.79 -1.88
N THR A 2 50.08 -2.50 -2.19
CA THR A 2 49.34 -1.32 -1.71
C THR A 2 48.48 -1.74 -0.53
N VAL A 3 48.62 -1.08 0.60
CA VAL A 3 47.54 -0.69 1.53
C VAL A 3 48.16 0.17 2.63
N LEU A 4 47.58 1.33 2.90
CA LEU A 4 47.29 1.78 4.27
C LEU A 4 46.45 3.07 4.28
N ASN A 5 45.28 2.91 4.89
CA ASN A 5 44.52 3.83 5.72
C ASN A 5 43.90 5.11 5.13
N ILE A 6 42.56 5.06 5.14
CA ILE A 6 41.61 6.13 4.87
C ILE A 6 41.48 7.00 6.14
N SER A 7 41.83 8.28 6.03
CA SER A 7 41.54 9.32 7.03
C SER A 7 40.11 9.82 6.90
N ILE A 8 39.43 9.89 8.04
CA ILE A 8 38.15 10.54 8.25
C ILE A 8 38.36 12.06 8.18
N ILE A 9 37.62 12.75 7.31
CA ILE A 9 37.58 14.22 7.30
C ILE A 9 36.18 14.64 7.75
N GLY A 10 36.10 15.09 9.01
CA GLY A 10 35.01 15.90 9.49
C GLY A 10 35.20 17.35 9.03
N VAL A 11 34.15 17.96 8.50
CA VAL A 11 34.12 19.41 8.27
C VAL A 11 32.96 20.03 9.03
N ASN A 12 33.39 20.79 10.03
CA ASN A 12 32.70 21.75 10.86
C ASN A 12 32.31 22.96 9.98
N CYS A 13 31.06 23.41 9.99
CA CYS A 13 30.67 24.63 9.27
C CYS A 13 29.84 25.54 10.18
N ARG A 14 30.55 26.37 10.94
CA ARG A 14 30.03 27.49 11.72
C ARG A 14 30.74 28.74 11.23
N GLN A 15 30.09 29.56 10.41
CA GLN A 15 30.33 31.01 10.33
C GLN A 15 29.39 31.74 9.35
N ASN A 16 29.08 32.98 9.75
CA ASN A 16 28.65 34.13 8.95
C ASN A 16 27.15 34.42 8.78
N HIS A 17 26.63 34.92 9.90
CA HIS A 17 25.75 36.07 10.04
C HIS A 17 25.87 37.18 8.96
N LYS A 18 24.70 37.72 8.60
CA LYS A 18 24.42 39.12 8.22
C LYS A 18 24.93 39.61 6.86
N LYS A 19 24.14 39.38 5.82
CA LYS A 19 23.64 40.44 4.92
C LYS A 19 22.61 39.86 3.96
N LEU A 20 21.34 40.22 4.15
CA LEU A 20 20.33 40.57 3.13
C LEU A 20 18.96 40.64 3.82
N ASP A 21 18.89 41.56 4.79
CA ASP A 21 17.77 41.82 5.70
C ASP A 21 16.74 42.81 5.12
N GLN A 22 16.43 42.77 3.82
CA GLN A 22 15.52 43.80 3.27
C GLN A 22 14.55 43.33 2.19
N PHE A 23 14.56 42.05 1.78
CA PHE A 23 13.64 41.55 0.74
C PHE A 23 12.57 40.57 1.22
N SER A 24 12.48 40.29 2.53
CA SER A 24 11.51 39.31 3.06
C SER A 24 10.43 39.90 3.95
N ARG A 25 10.13 41.20 3.80
CA ARG A 25 9.00 41.86 4.49
C ARG A 25 7.66 41.79 3.74
N ASN A 26 7.59 41.03 2.65
CA ASN A 26 6.33 40.71 1.93
C ASN A 26 5.94 39.21 1.94
N ILE A 27 6.56 38.41 2.84
CA ILE A 27 6.02 37.10 3.24
C ILE A 27 5.49 37.22 4.69
N CYS A 28 4.93 38.38 5.01
CA CYS A 28 4.14 38.59 6.20
C CYS A 28 2.75 37.97 5.91
N LEU A 29 2.39 36.91 6.67
CA LEU A 29 1.08 36.25 6.79
C LEU A 29 0.76 34.99 5.98
N LYS A 30 1.55 34.54 4.99
CA LYS A 30 1.21 33.31 4.23
C LYS A 30 1.83 32.01 4.75
N THR A 31 2.65 32.05 5.79
CA THR A 31 3.34 30.86 6.35
C THR A 31 2.88 30.46 7.75
N ARG A 32 1.75 30.98 8.23
CA ARG A 32 1.15 30.56 9.52
C ARG A 32 0.25 29.32 9.43
N ILE A 33 -0.11 28.87 8.22
CA ILE A 33 -0.95 27.67 8.02
C ILE A 33 -0.10 26.41 7.74
N LEU A 34 1.10 26.55 7.16
CA LEU A 34 1.92 25.38 6.78
C LEU A 34 2.57 24.67 7.98
N ILE A 35 2.82 25.37 9.08
CA ILE A 35 3.45 24.81 10.29
C ILE A 35 2.46 23.98 11.13
N TYR A 36 1.16 24.30 11.07
CA TYR A 36 0.13 23.55 11.80
C TYR A 36 -0.15 22.18 11.17
N PHE A 37 0.07 22.03 9.86
CA PHE A 37 -0.16 20.77 9.16
C PHE A 37 0.97 19.74 9.37
N ILE A 38 2.21 20.20 9.52
CA ILE A 38 3.37 19.31 9.71
C ILE A 38 3.46 18.77 11.15
N SER A 39 2.91 19.49 12.14
CA SER A 39 3.01 19.10 13.56
C SER A 39 2.01 18.00 13.99
N LYS A 40 1.01 17.66 13.17
CA LYS A 40 0.00 16.64 13.53
C LYS A 40 0.32 15.20 13.09
N PHE A 41 1.46 14.97 12.43
CA PHE A 41 1.83 13.67 11.85
C PHE A 41 2.70 12.76 12.73
N ASN A 42 3.02 13.11 13.98
CA ASN A 42 3.86 12.27 14.84
C ASN A 42 3.19 11.98 16.19
N LYS A 43 2.16 11.14 16.14
CA LYS A 43 1.74 10.33 17.30
C LYS A 43 1.61 8.88 16.85
N HIS A 44 2.75 8.20 16.78
CA HIS A 44 2.94 6.84 17.27
C HIS A 44 4.43 6.52 17.13
N GLY A 45 5.20 6.85 18.17
CA GLY A 45 6.59 6.42 18.29
C GLY A 45 6.63 4.89 18.29
N LYS A 46 7.02 4.31 17.15
CA LYS A 46 7.31 2.89 17.04
C LYS A 46 8.79 2.73 17.32
N LYS A 47 9.07 2.23 18.52
CA LYS A 47 10.38 1.85 19.07
C LYS A 47 11.15 1.06 18.01
N ILE A 48 12.38 1.48 17.73
CA ILE A 48 13.33 0.85 16.82
C ILE A 48 13.79 -0.44 17.49
N PHE A 49 13.00 -1.50 17.39
CA PHE A 49 13.43 -2.85 17.73
C PHE A 49 13.65 -3.57 16.41
N MET A 50 14.91 -3.91 16.13
CA MET A 50 15.32 -4.72 14.99
C MET A 50 14.90 -6.17 15.25
N GLY A 51 13.59 -6.39 15.31
CA GLY A 51 12.94 -7.70 15.39
C GLY A 51 12.22 -7.94 14.08
N THR A 52 12.29 -9.17 13.56
CA THR A 52 11.64 -9.63 12.33
C THR A 52 10.30 -8.93 12.10
N THR A 53 10.24 -8.03 11.12
CA THR A 53 8.97 -7.42 10.73
C THR A 53 8.05 -8.56 10.33
N THR A 54 7.03 -8.83 11.14
CA THR A 54 5.97 -9.77 10.76
C THR A 54 5.25 -9.12 9.59
N GLN A 55 5.74 -9.37 8.37
CA GLN A 55 5.09 -8.94 7.14
C GLN A 55 3.73 -9.61 7.12
N ASN A 56 2.71 -8.84 7.45
CA ASN A 56 1.34 -9.30 7.39
C ASN A 56 0.98 -9.39 5.90
N ASN A 57 1.09 -10.59 5.34
CA ASN A 57 0.80 -10.88 3.94
C ASN A 57 -0.71 -10.76 3.65
N TRP A 58 -1.22 -9.54 3.60
CA TRP A 58 -2.59 -9.29 3.15
C TRP A 58 -2.62 -9.22 1.62
N LEU A 59 -3.62 -9.86 1.05
CA LEU A 59 -3.84 -9.96 -0.38
C LEU A 59 -5.25 -9.47 -0.69
N ILE A 60 -5.37 -8.61 -1.68
CA ILE A 60 -6.65 -8.28 -2.32
C ILE A 60 -6.80 -9.19 -3.54
N TYR A 61 -7.99 -9.72 -3.79
CA TYR A 61 -8.25 -10.59 -4.93
C TYR A 61 -9.59 -10.29 -5.61
N ILE A 62 -9.67 -10.58 -6.90
CA ILE A 62 -10.91 -10.53 -7.69
C ILE A 62 -11.13 -11.88 -8.34
N LEU A 63 -12.34 -12.42 -8.16
CA LEU A 63 -12.83 -13.59 -8.86
C LEU A 63 -13.83 -13.16 -9.94
N LYS A 64 -13.68 -13.69 -11.16
CA LYS A 64 -14.68 -13.58 -12.22
C LYS A 64 -15.53 -14.84 -12.22
N CYS A 65 -16.82 -14.71 -11.92
CA CYS A 65 -17.75 -15.83 -11.91
C CYS A 65 -18.30 -16.12 -13.31
N GLY A 66 -18.94 -17.28 -13.49
CA GLY A 66 -19.39 -17.77 -14.80
C GLY A 66 -20.43 -16.89 -15.47
N ASP A 67 -21.21 -16.16 -14.67
CA ASP A 67 -22.15 -15.11 -15.08
C ASP A 67 -21.47 -13.80 -15.53
N GLY A 68 -20.14 -13.74 -15.48
CA GLY A 68 -19.37 -12.55 -15.79
C GLY A 68 -19.42 -11.48 -14.70
N SER A 69 -19.92 -11.80 -13.51
CA SER A 69 -19.85 -10.94 -12.32
C SER A 69 -18.45 -10.97 -11.70
N PHE A 70 -18.12 -9.93 -10.93
CA PHE A 70 -16.84 -9.81 -10.22
C PHE A 70 -17.05 -9.82 -8.71
N TYR A 71 -16.48 -10.82 -8.04
CA TYR A 71 -16.41 -10.87 -6.59
C TYR A 71 -15.05 -10.39 -6.10
N CYS A 72 -15.06 -9.43 -5.16
CA CYS A 72 -13.84 -8.85 -4.60
C CYS A 72 -13.73 -9.18 -3.12
N GLY A 73 -12.51 -9.44 -2.65
CA GLY A 73 -12.27 -9.67 -1.22
C GLY A 73 -10.81 -9.55 -0.84
N ILE A 74 -10.53 -9.65 0.46
CA ILE A 74 -9.17 -9.74 1.00
C ILE A 74 -8.94 -11.06 1.73
N THR A 75 -7.70 -11.52 1.76
CA THR A 75 -7.29 -12.74 2.46
C THR A 75 -5.81 -12.68 2.82
N ASN A 76 -5.39 -13.46 3.81
CA ASN A 76 -3.97 -13.71 4.09
C ASN A 76 -3.44 -14.97 3.38
N ASN A 77 -4.35 -15.85 2.95
CA ASN A 77 -4.01 -17.09 2.27
C ASN A 77 -5.03 -17.32 1.14
N ILE A 78 -4.56 -17.14 -0.11
CA ILE A 78 -5.42 -17.22 -1.29
C ILE A 78 -5.83 -18.65 -1.61
N GLU A 79 -4.93 -19.61 -1.47
CA GLU A 79 -5.20 -21.02 -1.75
C GLU A 79 -6.30 -21.57 -0.85
N ARG A 80 -6.19 -21.34 0.47
CA ARG A 80 -7.23 -21.69 1.43
C ARG A 80 -8.56 -21.02 1.05
N ARG A 81 -8.53 -19.73 0.68
CA ARG A 81 -9.74 -18.99 0.33
C ARG A 81 -10.41 -19.53 -0.94
N LEU A 82 -9.64 -19.96 -1.92
CA LEU A 82 -10.16 -20.61 -3.13
C LEU A 82 -10.81 -21.96 -2.82
N LYS A 83 -10.17 -22.80 -1.98
CA LYS A 83 -10.76 -24.07 -1.53
C LYS A 83 -12.07 -23.86 -0.77
N GLN A 84 -12.16 -22.80 0.04
CA GLN A 84 -13.40 -22.39 0.71
C GLN A 84 -14.52 -22.04 -0.27
N HIS A 85 -14.19 -21.26 -1.30
CA HIS A 85 -15.18 -20.87 -2.33
C HIS A 85 -15.60 -22.04 -3.21
N LYS A 86 -14.71 -23.00 -3.48
CA LYS A 86 -15.02 -24.25 -4.17
C LYS A 86 -15.90 -25.21 -3.35
N GLY A 87 -16.04 -24.98 -2.04
CA GLY A 87 -16.78 -25.86 -1.14
C GLY A 87 -15.98 -27.06 -0.61
N GLU A 88 -14.69 -27.15 -0.93
CA GLU A 88 -13.79 -28.21 -0.41
C GLU A 88 -13.60 -28.10 1.11
N ILE A 89 -13.63 -26.87 1.64
CA ILE A 89 -13.51 -26.58 3.07
C ILE A 89 -14.55 -25.55 3.51
N LYS A 90 -14.93 -25.58 4.79
CA LYS A 90 -15.94 -24.67 5.35
C LYS A 90 -15.45 -23.21 5.37
N GLY A 91 -16.38 -22.25 5.22
CA GLY A 91 -16.13 -20.81 5.35
C GLY A 91 -16.06 -20.01 4.04
N GLY A 92 -16.55 -20.57 2.92
CA GLY A 92 -16.73 -19.85 1.65
C GLY A 92 -17.82 -18.78 1.73
N ALA A 93 -17.76 -17.78 0.84
CA ALA A 93 -18.82 -16.78 0.77
C ALA A 93 -20.11 -17.40 0.18
N LYS A 94 -21.27 -17.01 0.72
CA LYS A 94 -22.57 -17.48 0.20
C LYS A 94 -22.72 -17.18 -1.30
N TYR A 95 -22.23 -16.01 -1.73
CA TYR A 95 -22.30 -15.55 -3.11
C TYR A 95 -21.53 -16.44 -4.08
N THR A 96 -20.25 -16.71 -3.81
CA THR A 96 -19.39 -17.51 -4.71
C THR A 96 -19.82 -18.97 -4.79
N ARG A 97 -20.47 -19.50 -3.74
CA ARG A 97 -21.00 -20.87 -3.73
C ARG A 97 -22.15 -21.08 -4.73
N SER A 98 -23.01 -20.08 -4.92
CA SER A 98 -24.15 -20.19 -5.87
C SER A 98 -23.82 -19.70 -7.29
N HIS A 99 -22.68 -19.04 -7.50
CA HIS A 99 -22.28 -18.47 -8.80
C HIS A 99 -21.01 -19.13 -9.37
N TRP A 100 -20.71 -20.36 -8.94
CA TRP A 100 -19.62 -21.15 -9.48
C TRP A 100 -19.92 -21.55 -10.95
N PRO A 101 -18.93 -21.65 -11.86
CA PRO A 101 -17.47 -21.55 -11.69
C PRO A 101 -16.96 -20.12 -11.58
N CYS A 102 -16.06 -19.85 -10.62
CA CYS A 102 -15.34 -18.57 -10.53
C CYS A 102 -13.83 -18.76 -10.72
N LYS A 103 -13.21 -17.89 -11.51
CA LYS A 103 -11.77 -17.88 -11.81
C LYS A 103 -11.10 -16.72 -11.11
N LEU A 104 -9.91 -16.95 -10.54
CA LEU A 104 -9.07 -15.88 -10.01
C LEU A 104 -8.49 -15.08 -11.18
N VAL A 105 -8.84 -13.80 -11.27
CA VAL A 105 -8.42 -12.91 -12.37
C VAL A 105 -7.50 -11.78 -11.92
N TYR A 106 -7.43 -11.52 -10.62
CA TYR A 106 -6.59 -10.47 -10.06
C TYR A 106 -6.13 -10.84 -8.65
N LYS A 107 -4.88 -10.51 -8.33
CA LYS A 107 -4.35 -10.54 -6.96
C LYS A 107 -3.34 -9.41 -6.76
N GLU A 108 -3.41 -8.73 -5.63
CA GLU A 108 -2.52 -7.61 -5.25
C GLU A 108 -2.07 -7.79 -3.80
N LYS A 109 -0.78 -7.55 -3.52
CA LYS A 109 -0.23 -7.60 -2.16
C LYS A 109 -0.39 -6.25 -1.47
N SER A 110 -0.67 -6.28 -0.17
CA SER A 110 -0.72 -5.08 0.67
C SER A 110 0.07 -5.31 1.95
N SER A 111 0.63 -4.21 2.48
CA SER A 111 1.47 -4.19 3.67
C SER A 111 0.70 -4.40 4.97
N SER A 112 -0.61 -4.11 4.96
CA SER A 112 -1.45 -4.16 6.16
C SER A 112 -2.90 -4.49 5.85
N ARG A 113 -3.62 -5.01 6.85
CA ARG A 113 -5.05 -5.26 6.73
C ARG A 113 -5.84 -3.99 6.38
N SER A 114 -5.46 -2.87 6.99
CA SER A 114 -6.15 -1.59 6.81
C SER A 114 -6.03 -1.10 5.38
N GLU A 115 -4.81 -1.12 4.83
CA GLU A 115 -4.56 -0.75 3.43
C GLU A 115 -5.30 -1.70 2.47
N ALA A 116 -5.28 -3.01 2.73
CA ALA A 116 -6.02 -3.99 1.94
C ALA A 116 -7.54 -3.72 1.93
N LEU A 117 -8.12 -3.37 3.08
CA LEU A 117 -9.54 -3.02 3.19
C LEU A 117 -9.88 -1.71 2.45
N GLN A 118 -9.04 -0.70 2.54
CA GLN A 118 -9.22 0.55 1.80
C GLN A 118 -9.17 0.30 0.30
N ARG A 119 -8.18 -0.48 -0.16
CA ARG A 119 -8.03 -0.89 -1.56
C ARG A 119 -9.23 -1.70 -2.05
N GLU A 120 -9.72 -2.66 -1.25
CA GLU A 120 -10.92 -3.43 -1.56
C GLU A 120 -12.16 -2.53 -1.70
N ALA A 121 -12.32 -1.54 -0.83
CA ALA A 121 -13.43 -0.58 -0.90
C ALA A 121 -13.38 0.27 -2.18
N ILE A 122 -12.18 0.67 -2.61
CA ILE A 122 -11.99 1.37 -3.89
C ILE A 122 -12.40 0.47 -5.05
N ILE A 123 -11.90 -0.77 -5.09
CA ILE A 123 -12.24 -1.73 -6.16
C ILE A 123 -13.74 -2.02 -6.18
N LYS A 124 -14.39 -2.14 -5.02
CA LYS A 124 -15.84 -2.36 -4.96
C LYS A 124 -16.63 -1.25 -5.66
N LYS A 125 -16.21 0.01 -5.49
CA LYS A 125 -16.84 1.19 -6.11
C LYS A 125 -16.54 1.36 -7.60
N MET A 126 -15.49 0.72 -8.12
CA MET A 126 -15.17 0.78 -9.55
C MET A 126 -16.30 0.25 -10.42
N SER A 127 -16.46 0.84 -11.60
CA SER A 127 -17.36 0.37 -12.64
C SER A 127 -16.94 -1.00 -13.16
N ARG A 128 -17.82 -1.64 -13.94
CA ARG A 128 -17.49 -2.94 -14.56
C ARG A 128 -16.29 -2.83 -15.50
N ASP A 129 -16.21 -1.73 -16.25
CA ASP A 129 -15.15 -1.52 -17.24
C ASP A 129 -13.81 -1.24 -16.56
N GLU A 130 -13.80 -0.45 -15.49
CA GLU A 130 -12.59 -0.21 -14.67
C GLU A 130 -12.06 -1.52 -14.07
N LYS A 131 -12.96 -2.38 -13.58
CA LYS A 131 -12.57 -3.72 -13.07
C LYS A 131 -11.99 -4.58 -14.19
N GLN A 132 -12.58 -4.56 -15.38
CA GLN A 132 -12.08 -5.32 -16.52
C GLN A 132 -10.68 -4.84 -16.94
N THR A 133 -10.47 -3.52 -17.05
CA THR A 133 -9.16 -2.92 -17.30
C THR A 133 -8.14 -3.33 -16.25
N LEU A 134 -8.50 -3.26 -14.96
CA LEU A 134 -7.62 -3.68 -13.86
C LEU A 134 -7.21 -5.15 -13.98
N THR A 135 -8.16 -6.03 -14.33
CA THR A 135 -7.86 -7.47 -14.52
C THR A 135 -7.00 -7.73 -15.76
N ASN A 136 -7.18 -6.96 -16.84
CA ASN A 136 -6.40 -7.10 -18.06
C ASN A 136 -4.94 -6.70 -17.84
N LEU A 137 -4.70 -5.55 -17.18
CA LEU A 137 -3.37 -5.08 -16.81
C LEU A 137 -2.62 -6.09 -15.93
N ALA A 138 -3.33 -6.78 -15.04
CA ALA A 138 -2.73 -7.82 -14.21
C ALA A 138 -2.45 -9.13 -14.98
N GLY A 139 -3.24 -9.43 -16.01
CA GLY A 139 -3.09 -10.62 -16.86
C GLY A 139 -1.83 -10.57 -17.74
N GLU A 140 -1.40 -9.38 -18.16
CA GLU A 140 -0.17 -9.19 -18.95
C GLU A 140 1.11 -9.57 -18.17
N ASN A 141 1.04 -9.65 -16.84
CA ASN A 141 2.17 -10.02 -15.98
C ASN A 141 2.29 -11.55 -15.75
N ILE A 142 1.45 -12.35 -16.42
CA ILE A 142 1.37 -13.82 -16.25
C ILE A 142 1.74 -14.56 -17.56
N SER A 143 2.21 -13.84 -18.59
CA SER A 143 2.62 -14.42 -19.87
C SER A 143 4.13 -14.64 -19.95
#